data_AF-A0A3S0FH65-F1
#
_entry.id   AF-A0A3S0FH65-F1
#
_cell.length_a   1.000
_cell.length_b   1.000
_cell.length_c   1.000
_cell.angle_alpha   90.00
_cell.angle_beta   90.00
_cell.angle_gamma   90.00
#
_symmetry.space_group_name_H-M   'P 1'
#
loop_
_entity.id
_entity.type
_entity.pdbx_description
1 polymer ?
#
loop_
_entity_poly.entity_id
_entity_poly.type
_entity_poly.pdbx_seq_one_letter_code
_entity_poly.pdbx_strand_id
1 'polypeptide(L)'
;MNSTARSMIATLIAVGGIAAATSASAQPRRGDSTYQQEIAVCGHNQQDRAACIREAGAARQEAARGGLTSAPDYQRNALARCGLQPPADRADCEARVLGGSGNTRGAVDGSVMGGGVIRESVTTVVMPAPAVMPAPTVMPAPVPAPSRVPAPAIAPMAPMTPIAPMQPAPLPAR
;
A
#
# COMPACT_ATOMS: atom_id res chain seq x y z
N MET A 1 85.36 -35.16 19.09
CA MET A 1 84.54 -34.25 18.25
C MET A 1 83.17 -34.09 18.92
N ASN A 2 82.48 -32.95 18.80
CA ASN A 2 81.04 -32.70 19.08
C ASN A 2 80.67 -31.49 19.99
N SER A 3 81.55 -30.54 20.30
CA SER A 3 81.18 -29.37 21.13
C SER A 3 81.11 -28.01 20.42
N THR A 4 81.33 -27.92 19.11
CA THR A 4 81.36 -26.61 18.40
C THR A 4 80.06 -26.27 17.66
N ALA A 5 79.09 -27.19 17.56
CA ALA A 5 77.87 -26.98 16.77
C ALA A 5 76.72 -26.26 17.50
N ARG A 6 76.84 -26.02 18.82
CA ARG A 6 75.76 -25.44 19.64
C ARG A 6 75.85 -23.92 19.85
N SER A 7 76.89 -23.28 19.34
CA SER A 7 77.17 -21.86 19.61
C SER A 7 76.79 -20.89 18.47
N MET A 8 76.17 -21.38 17.39
CA MET A 8 75.74 -20.54 16.25
C MET A 8 74.23 -20.28 16.17
N ILE A 9 73.44 -20.67 17.18
CA ILE A 9 71.97 -20.47 17.18
C ILE A 9 71.54 -19.37 18.19
N ALA A 10 72.49 -18.79 18.93
CA ALA A 10 72.22 -17.78 19.97
C ALA A 10 72.51 -16.33 19.54
N THR A 11 72.49 -16.02 18.25
CA THR A 11 72.33 -14.65 17.73
C THR A 11 70.96 -14.50 17.10
N LEU A 12 69.95 -14.82 17.93
CA LEU A 12 68.58 -14.42 17.74
C LEU A 12 68.48 -12.91 18.00
N ILE A 13 67.93 -12.21 17.00
CA ILE A 13 66.96 -11.14 17.20
C ILE A 13 67.52 -9.89 17.89
N ALA A 14 68.24 -9.07 17.13
CA ALA A 14 68.29 -7.64 17.41
C ALA A 14 68.43 -6.89 16.08
N VAL A 15 67.62 -5.83 15.94
CA VAL A 15 67.59 -4.87 14.81
C VAL A 15 66.67 -5.27 13.65
N GLY A 16 65.42 -4.80 13.74
CA GLY A 16 64.44 -4.81 12.67
C GLY A 16 63.14 -4.10 13.08
N GLY A 17 63.27 -3.01 13.85
CA GLY A 17 62.15 -2.22 14.33
C GLY A 17 61.74 -1.15 13.31
N ILE A 18 60.42 -1.08 13.08
CA ILE A 18 59.68 0.02 12.45
C ILE A 18 59.78 0.11 10.92
N ALA A 19 59.23 -0.89 10.25
CA ALA A 19 58.42 -0.64 9.05
C ALA A 19 56.95 -0.82 9.44
N ALA A 20 56.41 0.12 10.20
CA ALA A 20 54.96 0.36 10.18
C ALA A 20 54.64 0.97 8.81
N ALA A 21 54.67 0.14 7.77
CA ALA A 21 53.94 0.43 6.57
C ALA A 21 52.51 0.61 7.05
N THR A 22 52.05 1.84 7.00
CA THR A 22 50.64 2.18 7.03
C THR A 22 49.99 1.35 5.92
N SER A 23 49.53 0.15 6.26
CA SER A 23 48.39 -0.45 5.59
C SER A 23 47.23 0.48 5.90
N ALA A 24 47.20 1.61 5.19
CA ALA A 24 45.98 2.24 4.80
C ALA A 24 45.26 1.18 3.96
N SER A 25 44.60 0.24 4.64
CA SER A 25 43.44 -0.42 4.09
C SER A 25 42.55 0.73 3.62
N ALA A 26 42.59 0.97 2.31
CA ALA A 26 41.66 1.85 1.65
C ALA A 26 40.29 1.22 1.90
N GLN A 27 39.68 1.58 3.03
CA GLN A 27 38.30 1.26 3.31
C GLN A 27 37.55 1.75 2.06
N PRO A 28 36.83 0.87 1.33
CA PRO A 28 36.12 1.30 0.15
C PRO A 28 35.30 2.51 0.55
N ARG A 29 35.56 3.66 -0.09
CA ARG A 29 34.70 4.84 0.14
C ARG A 29 33.30 4.34 -0.18
N ARG A 30 32.30 4.64 0.66
CA ARG A 30 30.92 4.14 0.48
C ARG A 30 30.34 4.42 -0.93
N GLY A 31 30.95 5.30 -1.72
CA GLY A 31 30.60 5.59 -3.11
C GLY A 31 31.35 4.79 -4.20
N ASP A 32 32.41 4.05 -3.88
CA ASP A 32 33.22 3.38 -4.91
C ASP A 32 32.54 2.09 -5.41
N SER A 33 31.91 1.32 -4.52
CA SER A 33 31.17 0.11 -4.91
C SER A 33 29.88 0.42 -5.67
N THR A 34 29.16 1.48 -5.27
CA THR A 34 27.95 1.95 -5.96
C THR A 34 28.28 2.53 -7.33
N TYR A 35 29.36 3.30 -7.45
CA TYR A 35 29.80 3.83 -8.74
C TYR A 35 30.09 2.71 -9.76
N GLN A 36 30.79 1.65 -9.35
CA GLN A 36 31.08 0.50 -10.23
C GLN A 36 29.80 -0.22 -10.69
N GLN A 37 28.81 -0.31 -9.80
CA GLN A 37 27.51 -0.91 -10.10
C GLN A 37 26.69 -0.04 -11.08
N GLU A 38 26.72 1.29 -10.93
CA GLU A 38 26.00 2.22 -11.81
C GLU A 38 26.58 2.23 -13.23
N ILE A 39 27.90 2.25 -13.37
CA ILE A 39 28.53 2.25 -14.70
C ILE A 39 28.36 0.92 -15.44
N ALA A 40 28.18 -0.19 -14.73
CA ALA A 40 27.91 -1.50 -15.32
C ALA A 40 26.55 -1.54 -16.04
N VAL A 41 25.60 -0.67 -15.68
CA VAL A 41 24.29 -0.56 -16.33
C VAL A 41 24.30 0.50 -17.45
N CYS A 42 25.32 1.36 -17.52
CA CYS A 42 25.41 2.38 -18.55
C CYS A 42 25.53 1.77 -19.97
N GLY A 43 24.54 2.08 -20.82
CA GLY A 43 24.47 1.58 -22.19
C GLY A 43 23.52 0.38 -22.38
N HIS A 44 22.89 -0.10 -21.30
CA HIS A 44 21.89 -1.17 -21.36
C HIS A 44 20.45 -0.67 -21.58
N ASN A 45 20.24 0.64 -21.70
CA ASN A 45 18.93 1.28 -21.88
C ASN A 45 18.99 2.40 -22.93
N GLN A 46 17.84 3.00 -23.26
CA GLN A 46 17.72 4.17 -24.16
C GLN A 46 18.30 5.49 -23.56
N GLN A 47 19.23 5.39 -22.61
CA GLN A 47 19.88 6.52 -21.95
C GLN A 47 21.22 6.82 -22.63
N ASP A 48 21.58 8.11 -22.75
CA ASP A 48 22.90 8.50 -23.24
C ASP A 48 24.00 7.96 -22.32
N ARG A 49 24.92 7.16 -22.88
CA ARG A 49 25.97 6.50 -22.09
C ARG A 49 26.91 7.52 -21.45
N ALA A 50 27.22 8.60 -22.15
CA ALA A 50 28.09 9.65 -21.63
C ALA A 50 27.44 10.39 -20.45
N ALA A 51 26.15 10.71 -20.54
CA ALA A 51 25.36 11.26 -19.44
C ALA A 51 25.35 10.31 -18.25
N CYS A 52 25.04 9.03 -18.47
CA CYS A 52 25.02 8.02 -17.40
C CYS A 52 26.33 7.99 -16.58
N ILE A 53 27.49 7.98 -17.26
CA ILE A 53 28.79 7.99 -16.59
C ILE A 53 29.04 9.30 -15.84
N ARG A 54 28.63 10.44 -16.41
CA ARG A 54 28.74 11.74 -15.72
C ARG A 54 27.88 11.80 -14.46
N GLU A 55 26.63 11.34 -14.52
CA GLU A 55 25.72 11.33 -13.36
C GLU A 55 26.23 10.39 -12.26
N ALA A 56 26.72 9.19 -12.62
CA ALA A 56 27.33 8.27 -11.66
C ALA A 56 28.58 8.90 -10.99
N GLY A 57 29.38 9.62 -11.77
CA GLY A 57 30.53 10.37 -11.25
C GLY A 57 30.12 11.50 -10.29
N ALA A 58 29.04 12.22 -10.60
CA ALA A 58 28.49 13.27 -9.73
C ALA A 58 27.96 12.66 -8.42
N ALA A 59 27.22 11.56 -8.49
CA ALA A 59 26.71 10.84 -7.32
C ALA A 59 27.85 10.37 -6.40
N ARG A 60 28.95 9.83 -6.98
CA ARG A 60 30.15 9.45 -6.21
C ARG A 60 30.80 10.64 -5.52
N GLN A 61 30.89 11.80 -6.18
CA GLN A 61 31.46 13.00 -5.58
C GLN A 61 30.62 13.49 -4.40
N GLU A 62 29.30 13.51 -4.55
CA GLU A 62 28.40 13.87 -3.46
C GLU A 62 28.41 12.84 -2.33
N ALA A 63 28.55 11.55 -2.63
CA ALA A 63 28.78 10.50 -1.65
C ALA A 63 30.04 10.78 -0.82
N ALA A 64 31.14 11.15 -1.50
CA ALA A 64 32.41 11.45 -0.86
C ALA A 64 32.36 12.72 0.01
N ARG A 65 31.50 13.69 -0.35
CA ARG A 65 31.20 14.90 0.43
C ARG A 65 30.19 14.65 1.56
N GLY A 66 29.59 13.46 1.63
CA GLY A 66 28.55 13.14 2.60
C GLY A 66 27.19 13.76 2.31
N GLY A 67 26.97 14.27 1.09
CA GLY A 67 25.71 14.90 0.66
C GLY A 67 24.60 13.90 0.32
N LEU A 68 24.91 12.60 0.20
CA LEU A 68 23.90 11.56 0.04
C LEU A 68 23.18 11.30 1.36
N THR A 69 22.04 11.95 1.55
CA THR A 69 21.10 11.61 2.62
C THR A 69 20.24 10.42 2.19
N SER A 70 19.93 9.53 3.13
CA SER A 70 18.83 8.59 2.92
C SER A 70 17.57 9.36 2.56
N ALA A 71 16.79 8.81 1.65
CA ALA A 71 15.58 9.48 1.26
C ALA A 71 14.61 9.61 2.45
N PRO A 72 13.98 10.79 2.62
CA PRO A 72 12.97 10.99 3.63
C PRO A 72 11.80 10.01 3.48
N ASP A 73 10.98 9.87 4.52
CA ASP A 73 9.75 9.07 4.50
C ASP A 73 8.91 9.36 3.25
N TYR A 74 9.04 8.46 2.26
CA TYR A 74 8.44 8.62 0.93
C TYR A 74 6.92 8.67 1.01
N GLN A 75 6.33 7.94 1.95
CA GLN A 75 4.89 7.89 2.13
C GLN A 75 4.39 9.21 2.74
N ARG A 76 5.07 9.72 3.77
CA ARG A 76 4.75 11.04 4.34
C ARG A 76 4.83 12.14 3.29
N ASN A 77 5.87 12.13 2.45
CA ASN A 77 6.02 13.12 1.38
C ASN A 77 4.94 13.00 0.32
N ALA A 78 4.55 11.77 -0.05
CA ALA A 78 3.44 11.54 -0.98
C ALA A 78 2.11 12.05 -0.41
N LEU A 79 1.84 11.81 0.88
CA LEU A 79 0.63 12.32 1.55
C LEU A 79 0.65 13.84 1.69
N ALA A 80 1.81 14.45 1.95
CA ALA A 80 1.95 15.91 1.97
C ALA A 80 1.58 16.53 0.61
N ARG A 81 1.91 15.85 -0.50
CA ARG A 81 1.48 16.28 -1.84
C ARG A 81 -0.03 16.14 -2.05
N CYS A 82 -0.67 15.13 -1.46
CA CYS A 82 -2.13 15.00 -1.50
C CYS A 82 -2.84 16.15 -0.76
N GLY A 83 -2.21 16.74 0.25
CA GLY A 83 -2.75 17.92 0.94
C GLY A 83 -2.89 19.18 0.08
N LEU A 84 -2.25 19.22 -1.09
CA LEU A 84 -2.36 20.32 -2.06
C LEU A 84 -3.52 20.16 -3.05
N GLN A 85 -4.20 19.01 -3.05
CA GLN A 85 -5.34 18.76 -3.94
C GLN A 85 -6.61 19.49 -3.45
N PRO A 86 -7.55 19.80 -4.36
CA PRO A 86 -8.88 20.24 -3.98
C PRO A 86 -9.54 19.27 -2.98
N PRO A 87 -10.42 19.74 -2.07
CA PRO A 87 -11.02 18.90 -1.05
C PRO A 87 -11.74 17.66 -1.60
N ALA A 88 -12.31 17.76 -2.80
CA ALA A 88 -12.98 16.66 -3.49
C ALA A 88 -12.03 15.54 -3.92
N ASP A 89 -10.79 15.87 -4.30
CA ASP A 89 -9.83 14.92 -4.89
C ASP A 89 -8.83 14.37 -3.85
N ARG A 90 -8.76 15.00 -2.69
CA ARG A 90 -7.77 14.66 -1.64
C ARG A 90 -7.93 13.22 -1.16
N ALA A 91 -9.16 12.77 -0.89
CA ALA A 91 -9.43 11.42 -0.41
C ALA A 91 -8.98 10.35 -1.43
N ASP A 92 -9.23 10.60 -2.71
CA ASP A 92 -8.81 9.70 -3.80
C ASP A 92 -7.29 9.68 -3.99
N CYS A 93 -6.62 10.83 -3.84
CA CYS A 93 -5.16 10.89 -3.84
C CYS A 93 -4.55 10.05 -2.71
N GLU A 94 -5.04 10.25 -1.49
CA GLU A 94 -4.56 9.52 -0.30
C GLU A 94 -4.80 8.01 -0.47
N ALA A 95 -5.96 7.60 -0.97
CA ALA A 95 -6.25 6.20 -1.29
C ALA A 95 -5.23 5.61 -2.27
N ARG A 96 -4.87 6.32 -3.34
CA ARG A 96 -3.84 5.84 -4.30
C ARG A 96 -2.46 5.69 -3.67
N VAL A 97 -2.07 6.63 -2.80
CA VAL A 97 -0.78 6.58 -2.10
C VAL A 97 -0.71 5.41 -1.11
N LEU A 98 -1.79 5.16 -0.40
CA LEU A 98 -1.89 4.08 0.60
C LEU A 98 -2.12 2.70 -0.01
N GLY A 99 -2.45 2.63 -1.32
CA GLY A 99 -2.67 1.38 -2.03
C GLY A 99 -4.13 0.91 -2.04
N GLY A 100 -5.11 1.79 -1.87
CA GLY A 100 -6.52 1.48 -2.09
C GLY A 100 -7.46 2.12 -1.06
N SER A 101 -8.76 1.99 -1.34
CA SER A 101 -9.86 2.33 -0.45
C SER A 101 -10.93 1.23 -0.52
N GLY A 102 -11.57 0.92 0.60
CA GLY A 102 -12.59 -0.15 0.66
C GLY A 102 -12.01 -1.55 0.40
N ASN A 103 -12.50 -2.21 -0.65
CA ASN A 103 -12.20 -3.62 -0.98
C ASN A 103 -10.87 -3.79 -1.71
N THR A 104 -10.23 -2.69 -2.08
CA THR A 104 -9.01 -2.66 -2.88
C THR A 104 -7.80 -2.68 -1.96
N ARG A 105 -6.92 -3.68 -2.11
CA ARG A 105 -5.61 -3.72 -1.45
C ARG A 105 -4.50 -3.64 -2.49
N GLY A 106 -3.54 -2.77 -2.22
CA GLY A 106 -2.43 -2.45 -3.08
C GLY A 106 -1.19 -3.18 -2.60
N ALA A 107 -0.79 -4.23 -3.28
CA ALA A 107 0.47 -4.91 -2.99
C ALA A 107 1.62 -4.20 -3.73
N VAL A 108 2.80 -4.10 -3.09
CA VAL A 108 4.01 -3.62 -3.76
C VAL A 108 4.58 -4.78 -4.58
N ASP A 109 4.59 -4.63 -5.90
CA ASP A 109 4.97 -5.70 -6.85
C ASP A 109 6.40 -5.51 -7.40
N GLY A 110 7.07 -4.39 -7.09
CA GLY A 110 8.48 -4.23 -7.45
C GLY A 110 9.04 -2.82 -7.30
N SER A 111 10.32 -2.68 -7.63
CA SER A 111 11.06 -1.42 -7.76
C SER A 111 11.56 -1.26 -9.18
N VAL A 112 11.47 -0.04 -9.72
CA VAL A 112 12.09 0.28 -11.02
C VAL A 112 13.53 0.76 -10.82
N MET A 113 14.32 0.74 -11.90
CA MET A 113 15.72 1.19 -11.90
C MET A 113 15.89 2.63 -11.36
N GLY A 114 14.89 3.50 -11.56
CA GLY A 114 14.86 4.87 -11.04
C GLY A 114 14.37 5.02 -9.59
N GLY A 115 14.21 3.93 -8.83
CA GLY A 115 13.78 3.95 -7.42
C GLY A 115 12.28 4.14 -7.18
N GLY A 116 11.46 4.08 -8.23
CA GLY A 116 10.00 4.08 -8.11
C GLY A 116 9.45 2.73 -7.65
N VAL A 117 8.36 2.75 -6.89
CA VAL A 117 7.67 1.55 -6.38
C VAL A 117 6.40 1.30 -7.20
N ILE A 118 6.23 0.07 -7.71
CA ILE A 118 5.02 -0.33 -8.44
C ILE A 118 4.03 -0.95 -7.46
N ARG A 119 2.75 -0.54 -7.56
CA ARG A 119 1.66 -1.05 -6.74
C ARG A 119 0.55 -1.64 -7.62
N GLU A 120 0.14 -2.86 -7.33
CA GLU A 120 -0.98 -3.52 -8.00
C GLU A 120 -2.23 -3.45 -7.11
N SER A 121 -3.35 -2.94 -7.64
CA SER A 121 -4.62 -2.86 -6.94
C SER A 121 -5.62 -3.88 -7.49
N VAL A 122 -5.90 -4.94 -6.74
CA VAL A 122 -6.90 -5.95 -7.11
C VAL A 122 -8.24 -5.60 -6.46
N THR A 123 -9.30 -5.51 -7.27
CA THR A 123 -10.67 -5.29 -6.78
C THR A 123 -11.50 -6.55 -7.04
N THR A 124 -11.86 -7.27 -5.97
CA THR A 124 -12.73 -8.43 -6.08
C THR A 124 -14.19 -7.98 -6.13
N VAL A 125 -14.86 -8.24 -7.26
CA VAL A 125 -16.29 -7.99 -7.40
C VAL A 125 -17.01 -9.24 -6.92
N VAL A 126 -17.63 -9.19 -5.74
CA VAL A 126 -18.53 -10.25 -5.29
C VAL A 126 -19.83 -10.07 -6.06
N MET A 127 -20.05 -10.89 -7.09
CA MET A 127 -21.38 -10.96 -7.70
C MET A 127 -22.35 -11.46 -6.62
N PRO A 128 -23.45 -10.73 -6.33
CA PRO A 128 -24.49 -11.28 -5.47
C PRO A 128 -24.97 -12.59 -6.09
N ALA A 129 -25.08 -13.63 -5.26
CA ALA A 129 -25.65 -14.90 -5.70
C ALA A 129 -27.01 -14.62 -6.37
N PRO A 130 -27.33 -15.26 -7.52
CA PRO A 130 -28.65 -15.12 -8.09
C PRO A 130 -29.66 -15.42 -7.00
N ALA A 131 -30.62 -14.50 -6.80
CA ALA A 131 -31.67 -14.68 -5.81
C ALA A 131 -32.28 -16.06 -6.04
N VAL A 132 -32.08 -16.97 -5.08
CA VAL A 132 -32.77 -18.25 -5.09
C VAL A 132 -34.24 -17.89 -5.01
N MET A 133 -34.97 -18.04 -6.12
CA MET A 133 -36.41 -17.88 -6.11
C MET A 133 -36.93 -18.78 -4.99
N PRO A 134 -37.78 -18.27 -4.08
CA PRO A 134 -38.34 -19.11 -3.04
C PRO A 134 -39.02 -20.30 -3.73
N ALA A 135 -38.68 -21.51 -3.28
CA ALA A 135 -39.36 -22.72 -3.74
C ALA A 135 -40.87 -22.52 -3.61
N PRO A 136 -41.69 -23.03 -4.54
CA PRO A 136 -43.14 -22.92 -4.42
C PRO A 136 -43.55 -23.52 -3.07
N THR A 137 -44.23 -22.72 -2.26
CA THR A 137 -44.76 -23.12 -0.96
C THR A 137 -45.57 -24.40 -1.18
N VAL A 138 -45.11 -25.53 -0.63
CA VAL A 138 -45.93 -26.73 -0.54
C VAL A 138 -47.13 -26.35 0.32
N MET A 139 -48.30 -26.22 -0.30
CA MET A 139 -49.51 -25.91 0.45
C MET A 139 -49.70 -26.99 1.53
N PRO A 140 -49.90 -26.62 2.80
CA PRO A 140 -50.25 -27.59 3.81
C PRO A 140 -51.57 -28.27 3.43
N ALA A 141 -51.65 -29.58 3.68
CA ALA A 141 -52.86 -30.36 3.43
C ALA A 141 -54.07 -29.70 4.11
N PRO A 142 -55.27 -29.77 3.50
CA PRO A 142 -56.45 -29.10 4.04
C PRO A 142 -56.76 -29.66 5.43
N VAL A 143 -56.80 -28.75 6.42
CA VAL A 143 -57.28 -29.08 7.76
C VAL A 143 -58.74 -29.52 7.70
N PRO A 144 -59.14 -30.57 8.46
CA PRO A 144 -60.54 -30.99 8.49
C PRO A 144 -61.41 -29.87 9.06
N ALA A 145 -62.56 -29.64 8.40
CA ALA A 145 -63.47 -28.56 8.72
C ALA A 145 -64.01 -28.66 10.16
N PRO A 146 -64.14 -27.55 10.89
CA PRO A 146 -64.79 -27.57 12.20
C PRO A 146 -66.30 -27.81 12.05
N SER A 147 -66.84 -28.63 12.96
CA SER A 147 -68.27 -28.92 13.06
C SER A 147 -69.10 -27.64 13.15
N ARG A 148 -70.18 -27.61 12.36
CA ARG A 148 -71.12 -26.48 12.25
C ARG A 148 -71.69 -26.10 13.61
N VAL A 149 -71.40 -24.89 14.08
CA VAL A 149 -72.22 -24.23 15.11
C VAL A 149 -73.43 -23.62 14.39
N PRO A 150 -74.67 -23.79 14.89
CA PRO A 150 -75.84 -23.16 14.29
C PRO A 150 -75.75 -21.63 14.40
N ALA A 151 -76.14 -20.94 13.33
CA ALA A 151 -76.07 -19.49 13.22
C ALA A 151 -77.01 -18.80 14.24
N PRO A 152 -76.58 -17.71 14.90
CA PRO A 152 -77.49 -16.87 15.68
C PRO A 152 -78.37 -16.02 14.74
N ALA A 153 -79.61 -15.78 15.20
CA ALA A 153 -80.60 -14.99 14.48
C ALA A 153 -80.15 -13.53 14.29
N ILE A 154 -80.31 -13.02 13.06
CA ILE A 154 -79.96 -11.66 12.66
C ILE A 154 -80.96 -10.67 13.27
N ALA A 155 -80.47 -9.69 14.02
CA ALA A 155 -81.25 -8.52 14.45
C ALA A 155 -81.27 -7.45 13.33
N PRO A 156 -82.37 -6.68 13.17
CA PRO A 156 -82.47 -5.69 12.11
C PRO A 156 -81.53 -4.50 12.31
N MET A 157 -80.90 -4.07 11.21
CA MET A 157 -79.94 -2.97 11.14
C MET A 157 -80.65 -1.61 11.32
N ALA A 158 -80.07 -0.73 12.14
CA ALA A 158 -80.50 0.67 12.25
C ALA A 158 -79.98 1.52 11.06
N PRO A 159 -80.73 2.55 10.62
CA PRO A 159 -80.33 3.38 9.48
C PRO A 159 -79.14 4.30 9.81
N MET A 160 -78.18 4.36 8.88
CA MET A 160 -77.02 5.25 8.92
C MET A 160 -77.45 6.73 8.83
N THR A 161 -76.84 7.57 9.67
CA THR A 161 -76.98 9.03 9.61
C THR A 161 -76.07 9.62 8.51
N PRO A 162 -76.52 10.66 7.79
CA PRO A 162 -75.71 11.29 6.76
C PRO A 162 -74.57 12.14 7.36
N ILE A 163 -73.41 12.05 6.72
CA ILE A 163 -72.19 12.82 7.03
C ILE A 163 -72.39 14.29 6.62
N ALA A 164 -72.09 15.21 7.54
CA ALA A 164 -72.19 16.65 7.31
C ALA A 164 -71.06 17.15 6.38
N PRO A 165 -71.32 18.14 5.50
CA PRO A 165 -70.30 18.67 4.60
C PRO A 165 -69.27 19.53 5.33
N MET A 166 -68.01 19.33 4.94
CA MET A 166 -66.82 20.02 5.43
C MET A 166 -66.81 21.47 4.91
N GLN A 167 -66.68 22.46 5.80
CA GLN A 167 -66.62 23.88 5.42
C GLN A 167 -65.19 24.27 4.98
N PRO A 168 -65.02 25.12 3.95
CA PRO A 168 -63.71 25.58 3.52
C PRO A 168 -63.12 26.64 4.46
N ALA A 169 -61.79 26.59 4.61
CA ALA A 169 -61.02 27.48 5.46
C ALA A 169 -60.98 28.94 4.93
N PRO A 170 -60.96 29.96 5.80
CA PRO A 170 -60.88 31.35 5.38
C PRO A 170 -59.46 31.71 4.90
N LEU A 171 -59.41 32.48 3.81
CA LEU A 171 -58.18 33.07 3.27
C LEU A 171 -57.67 34.22 4.16
N PRO A 172 -56.35 34.42 4.28
CA PRO A 172 -55.78 35.50 5.08
C PRO A 172 -55.97 36.85 4.40
N ALA A 173 -56.39 37.84 5.20
CA ALA A 173 -56.40 39.25 4.82
C ALA A 173 -54.97 39.80 4.75
N ARG A 174 -54.81 40.76 3.84
CA ARG A 174 -53.57 41.40 3.39
C ARG A 174 -52.88 42.23 4.45
#